data_AF-A0A0S2I077-F1
#
_entry.id   AF-A0A0S2I077-F1
#
_cell.length_a   1.000
_cell.length_b   1.000
_cell.length_c   1.000
_cell.angle_alpha   90.00
_cell.angle_beta   90.00
_cell.angle_gamma   90.00
#
_symmetry.space_group_name_H-M   'P 1'
#
loop_
_entity.id
_entity.type
_entity.pdbx_description
1 polymer ?
#
loop_
_entity_poly.entity_id
_entity_poly.type
_entity_poly.pdbx_seq_one_letter_code
_entity_poly.pdbx_strand_id
1 'polypeptide(L)'
;MLVIRFLSFYFKKFCLFFCIKNQYFDNLKTSHKILLFVCLIALNPVLAQNVDVRLEGVNGITKPVNTLVLKQPLNPTVDINIKTHNNLLKRYDANPVFSPVLKPNIEVARFIKYQINSFFASNNISISNQSPYTLNILIDQFEVNYLSGSGWTGSAKIDVTLKEKKQLLYEQSTMGFKKIKDNPQNYQQGANAVVKAFHQAINAVNWQEMLSKVEPEKTTAAKVSKPQKYNMKASKHEKKQIPKVSDIDQKIPFATKTRENTFAVIIGNEKYDNEIPVKYAENDARIFHQYVTQTLGVPEKQAHLVLNATYGKMLGELDWLTNITKTFGKKATIIFYYAGHGMPDEQNRKPYLLPIDGNASQERTAISISEIYNSLTQHPTNRVLVFFDACFSGAARDGMLASGRGVRIKPRETVIKGNMVVFSAVSDKETAHPYDEESHGLFSYFLMKKIQETRGKVTLGELYNFIRQQVNQQSVINGKEQNPKVNVSPDVLTEWEDLDL
;
A
#
# COMPACT_ATOMS: atom_id res chain seq x y z
N MET A 1 45.72 0.21 13.84
CA MET A 1 45.57 0.39 15.31
C MET A 1 44.79 1.69 15.51
N LEU A 2 43.69 1.79 16.25
CA LEU A 2 43.27 1.06 17.43
C LEU A 2 41.72 1.05 17.49
N VAL A 3 41.15 -0.15 17.56
CA VAL A 3 39.98 -0.57 18.35
C VAL A 3 38.75 0.35 18.38
N ILE A 4 37.80 0.01 17.50
CA ILE A 4 36.35 0.17 17.74
C ILE A 4 35.96 -0.87 18.79
N ARG A 5 35.82 -0.47 20.06
CA ARG A 5 35.03 -1.15 21.10
C ARG A 5 35.00 -0.25 22.33
N PHE A 6 33.86 -0.19 23.00
CA PHE A 6 33.48 0.71 24.10
C PHE A 6 33.03 2.10 23.69
N LEU A 7 31.71 2.28 23.51
CA LEU A 7 30.91 3.42 24.02
C LEU A 7 29.47 3.48 23.44
N SER A 8 28.81 2.34 23.21
CA SER A 8 27.37 2.36 22.86
C SER A 8 26.45 2.54 24.09
N PHE A 9 26.96 2.32 25.31
CA PHE A 9 26.12 2.31 26.51
C PHE A 9 26.15 3.59 27.37
N TYR A 10 27.16 4.47 27.22
CA TYR A 10 27.27 5.71 28.01
C TYR A 10 26.93 7.00 27.25
N PHE A 11 26.80 6.98 25.92
CA PHE A 11 26.59 8.21 25.14
C PHE A 11 25.15 8.76 25.19
N LYS A 12 24.15 7.92 25.53
CA LYS A 12 22.75 8.37 25.65
C LYS A 12 22.48 9.28 26.85
N LYS A 13 23.31 9.23 27.90
CA LYS A 13 23.18 10.13 29.07
C LYS A 13 24.07 11.38 28.98
N PHE A 14 25.09 11.39 28.12
CA PHE A 14 26.03 12.51 28.03
C PHE A 14 25.53 13.66 27.15
N CYS A 15 24.74 13.37 26.11
CA CYS A 15 24.26 14.42 25.20
C CYS A 15 23.03 15.20 25.68
N LEU A 16 22.29 14.71 26.69
CA LEU A 16 21.15 15.45 27.23
C LEU A 16 21.53 16.48 28.31
N PHE A 17 22.78 16.42 28.82
CA PHE A 17 23.24 17.29 29.90
C PHE A 17 24.05 18.51 29.44
N PHE A 18 24.40 18.61 28.15
CA PHE A 18 25.29 19.67 27.64
C PHE A 18 24.61 20.86 26.98
N CYS A 19 23.26 20.95 27.04
CA CYS A 19 22.53 22.10 26.49
C CYS A 19 22.08 23.13 27.53
N ILE A 20 22.43 22.98 28.81
CA ILE A 20 22.05 23.97 29.83
C ILE A 20 23.30 24.32 30.63
N LYS A 21 23.83 25.51 30.34
CA LYS A 21 24.94 26.24 30.99
C LYS A 21 26.35 25.65 30.82
N ASN A 22 27.17 26.21 29.91
CA ASN A 22 28.48 26.79 30.30
C ASN A 22 29.32 27.37 29.14
N GLN A 23 30.13 28.36 29.51
CA GLN A 23 31.10 29.20 28.76
C GLN A 23 32.20 28.49 27.93
N TYR A 24 32.08 27.20 27.60
CA TYR A 24 33.12 26.47 26.86
C TYR A 24 32.89 26.36 25.35
N PHE A 25 31.70 26.70 24.86
CA PHE A 25 31.41 26.62 23.42
C PHE A 25 32.17 27.69 22.61
N ASP A 26 32.47 28.85 23.20
CA ASP A 26 33.11 29.94 22.46
C ASP A 26 34.58 29.67 22.13
N ASN A 27 35.29 28.87 22.93
CA ASN A 27 36.72 28.60 22.77
C ASN A 27 37.09 27.47 21.78
N LEU A 28 36.11 26.82 21.14
CA LEU A 28 36.38 25.81 20.11
C LEU A 28 36.76 26.47 18.77
N LYS A 29 37.82 25.97 18.12
CA LYS A 29 38.15 26.35 16.73
C LYS A 29 36.99 26.01 15.80
N THR A 30 36.69 26.90 14.85
CA THR A 30 35.51 26.82 13.96
C THR A 30 35.36 25.47 13.25
N SER A 31 36.48 24.83 12.87
CA SER A 31 36.49 23.50 12.24
C SER A 31 35.94 22.39 13.13
N HIS A 32 36.13 22.49 14.45
CA HIS A 32 35.66 21.48 15.41
C HIS A 32 34.18 21.68 15.75
N LYS A 33 33.69 22.92 15.73
CA LYS A 33 32.26 23.24 15.84
C LYS A 33 31.46 22.66 14.67
N ILE A 34 31.99 22.78 13.45
CA ILE A 34 31.37 22.23 12.24
C ILE A 34 31.32 20.69 12.30
N LEU A 35 32.40 20.03 12.74
CA LEU A 35 32.44 18.57 12.84
C LEU A 35 31.44 18.02 13.87
N LEU A 36 31.32 18.68 15.03
CA LEU A 36 30.31 18.32 16.05
C LEU A 36 28.88 18.50 15.53
N PHE A 37 28.63 19.55 14.75
CA PHE A 37 27.34 19.83 14.14
C PHE A 37 26.96 18.80 13.05
N VAL A 38 27.94 18.40 12.21
CA VAL A 38 27.76 17.34 11.22
C VAL A 38 27.48 15.99 11.89
N CYS A 39 28.13 15.68 13.01
CA CYS A 39 27.84 14.47 13.79
C CYS A 39 26.44 14.50 14.42
N LEU A 40 25.98 15.66 14.91
CA LEU A 40 24.62 15.86 15.45
C LEU A 40 23.54 15.68 14.39
N ILE A 41 23.75 16.19 13.17
CA ILE A 41 22.85 16.00 12.01
C ILE A 41 22.82 14.55 11.56
N ALA A 42 23.98 13.87 11.51
CA ALA A 42 24.07 12.47 11.10
C ALA A 42 23.38 11.50 12.08
N LEU A 43 23.28 11.87 13.37
CA LEU A 43 22.66 11.05 14.41
C LEU A 43 21.16 11.30 14.58
N ASN A 44 20.60 12.40 14.05
CA ASN A 44 19.18 12.70 14.19
C ASN A 44 18.63 13.54 13.00
N PRO A 45 18.30 12.90 11.85
CA PRO A 45 18.00 13.60 10.60
C PRO A 45 16.70 14.41 10.60
N VAL A 46 15.83 14.23 11.61
CA VAL A 46 14.58 14.99 11.77
C VAL A 46 14.81 16.42 12.26
N LEU A 47 15.89 16.68 13.03
CA LEU A 47 16.21 18.02 13.54
C LEU A 47 16.82 18.95 12.48
N ALA A 48 17.29 18.41 11.35
CA ALA A 48 18.01 19.18 10.33
C ALA A 48 17.09 19.91 9.33
N GLN A 49 15.78 19.69 9.38
CA GLN A 49 14.86 20.27 8.40
C GLN A 49 14.56 21.77 8.62
N ASN A 50 14.89 22.35 9.78
CA ASN A 50 14.60 23.76 10.10
C ASN A 50 15.70 24.46 10.92
N VAL A 51 16.98 24.27 10.56
CA VAL A 51 18.08 25.03 11.22
C VAL A 51 18.70 26.00 10.24
N ASP A 52 18.48 27.30 10.47
CA ASP A 52 19.11 28.39 9.72
C ASP A 52 20.48 28.69 10.34
N VAL A 53 21.57 28.43 9.60
CA VAL A 53 22.94 28.62 10.08
C VAL A 53 23.52 29.88 9.44
N ARG A 54 23.82 30.89 10.26
CA ARG A 54 24.54 32.10 9.84
C ARG A 54 25.96 32.07 10.39
N LEU A 55 26.95 32.26 9.50
CA LEU A 55 28.34 32.46 9.90
C LEU A 55 28.67 33.94 9.77
N GLU A 56 29.00 34.59 10.88
CA GLU A 56 29.57 35.94 10.87
C GLU A 56 31.08 35.88 10.63
N GLY A 57 31.52 36.53 9.56
CA GLY A 57 32.94 36.81 9.34
C GLY A 57 33.38 38.06 10.11
N VAL A 58 34.65 38.10 10.52
CA VAL A 58 35.28 39.11 11.40
C VAL A 58 35.17 40.57 10.91
N ASN A 59 34.63 40.84 9.71
CA ASN A 59 34.46 42.19 9.18
C ASN A 59 33.01 42.59 8.86
N GLY A 60 32.00 41.96 9.47
CA GLY A 60 30.62 42.48 9.49
C GLY A 60 29.85 42.44 8.16
N ILE A 61 30.32 41.71 7.14
CA ILE A 61 29.56 41.51 5.89
C ILE A 61 28.91 40.12 5.92
N THR A 62 27.59 40.08 6.05
CA THR A 62 26.77 38.89 5.92
C THR A 62 26.44 38.65 4.44
N LYS A 63 26.83 37.48 3.90
CA LYS A 63 26.30 36.97 2.63
C LYS A 63 25.47 35.72 2.90
N PRO A 64 24.27 35.57 2.31
CA PRO A 64 23.53 34.31 2.41
C PRO A 64 24.32 33.22 1.68
N VAL A 65 24.69 32.17 2.41
CA VAL A 65 25.21 30.95 1.81
C VAL A 65 23.99 30.19 1.28
N ASN A 66 23.80 30.21 -0.03
CA ASN A 66 22.80 29.35 -0.67
C ASN A 66 23.06 27.91 -0.25
N THR A 67 22.01 27.30 0.30
CA THR A 67 21.81 25.91 0.71
C THR A 67 22.89 24.93 0.23
N LEU A 68 23.65 24.37 1.18
CA LEU A 68 24.47 23.17 0.94
C LEU A 68 23.52 21.99 0.65
N VAL A 69 23.24 21.74 -0.64
CA VAL A 69 22.58 20.52 -1.08
C VAL A 69 23.59 19.39 -0.98
N LEU A 70 23.52 18.61 0.10
CA LEU A 70 24.16 17.29 0.13
C LEU A 70 23.47 16.41 -0.91
N LYS A 71 24.09 16.27 -2.08
CA LYS A 71 23.63 15.30 -3.09
C LYS A 71 23.78 13.90 -2.48
N GLN A 72 22.65 13.24 -2.22
CA GLN A 72 22.64 11.84 -1.85
C GLN A 72 23.28 11.02 -2.99
N PRO A 73 24.07 9.97 -2.69
CA PRO A 73 24.51 9.05 -3.72
C PRO A 73 23.27 8.42 -4.39
N LEU A 74 23.25 8.42 -5.72
CA LEU A 74 22.18 7.78 -6.49
C LEU A 74 22.18 6.28 -6.17
N ASN A 75 21.04 5.76 -5.73
CA ASN A 75 20.86 4.33 -5.54
C ASN A 75 21.10 3.60 -6.88
N PRO A 76 21.82 2.48 -6.88
CA PRO A 76 21.98 1.69 -8.09
C PRO A 76 20.61 1.22 -8.62
N THR A 77 20.46 1.18 -9.94
CA THR A 77 19.23 0.74 -10.60
C THR A 77 19.42 -0.60 -11.29
N VAL A 78 18.35 -1.40 -11.41
CA VAL A 78 18.33 -2.67 -12.18
C VAL A 78 17.00 -2.83 -12.93
N ASP A 79 17.04 -3.26 -14.19
CA ASP A 79 15.85 -3.67 -14.97
C ASP A 79 15.58 -5.17 -14.75
N ILE A 80 14.33 -5.59 -14.57
CA ILE A 80 13.99 -6.97 -14.20
C ILE A 80 13.13 -7.65 -15.26
N ASN A 81 13.65 -8.75 -15.79
CA ASN A 81 12.97 -9.61 -16.75
C ASN A 81 12.73 -11.00 -16.16
N ILE A 82 11.47 -11.42 -16.04
CA ILE A 82 11.10 -12.74 -15.53
C ILE A 82 10.52 -13.56 -16.69
N LYS A 83 11.06 -14.75 -16.92
CA LYS A 83 10.60 -15.68 -17.96
C LYS A 83 10.34 -17.06 -17.37
N THR A 84 9.36 -17.76 -17.91
CA THR A 84 9.01 -19.15 -17.56
C THR A 84 9.11 -20.02 -18.80
N HIS A 85 9.80 -21.16 -18.74
CA HIS A 85 9.74 -22.13 -19.82
C HIS A 85 8.37 -22.85 -19.85
N ASN A 86 7.79 -23.02 -21.04
CA ASN A 86 6.53 -23.74 -21.24
C ASN A 86 6.80 -25.25 -21.20
N ASN A 87 6.48 -25.91 -20.08
CA ASN A 87 6.10 -27.34 -19.95
C ASN A 87 5.89 -27.74 -18.46
N LEU A 88 5.15 -26.93 -17.70
CA LEU A 88 5.22 -26.93 -16.23
C LEU A 88 4.27 -27.87 -15.48
N LEU A 89 3.80 -28.94 -16.11
CA LEU A 89 2.96 -29.94 -15.46
C LEU A 89 3.23 -31.33 -16.03
N LYS A 90 4.30 -31.98 -15.57
CA LYS A 90 4.45 -33.42 -15.76
C LYS A 90 3.73 -34.14 -14.63
N ARG A 91 2.63 -34.80 -15.00
CA ARG A 91 1.72 -35.52 -14.11
C ARG A 91 2.27 -36.94 -13.95
N TYR A 92 2.84 -37.25 -12.80
CA TYR A 92 3.16 -38.62 -12.42
C TYR A 92 2.23 -39.02 -11.28
N ASP A 93 1.38 -40.03 -11.55
CA ASP A 93 0.41 -40.68 -10.67
C ASP A 93 -0.84 -39.90 -10.18
N ALA A 94 -1.95 -40.09 -10.89
CA ALA A 94 -3.20 -40.67 -10.35
C ALA A 94 -4.36 -40.55 -11.38
N ASN A 95 -4.97 -41.70 -11.71
CA ASN A 95 -6.27 -41.99 -12.34
C ASN A 95 -7.02 -40.88 -13.14
N PRO A 96 -7.43 -41.13 -14.41
CA PRO A 96 -7.82 -40.09 -15.38
C PRO A 96 -9.24 -39.49 -15.25
N VAL A 97 -10.05 -39.84 -14.25
CA VAL A 97 -11.52 -39.63 -14.31
C VAL A 97 -11.98 -38.19 -14.09
N PHE A 98 -11.18 -37.32 -13.44
CA PHE A 98 -11.49 -35.88 -13.35
C PHE A 98 -10.23 -35.05 -13.62
N SER A 99 -10.12 -34.55 -14.84
CA SER A 99 -9.00 -33.69 -15.25
C SER A 99 -9.49 -32.30 -15.63
N PRO A 100 -9.60 -31.35 -14.68
CA PRO A 100 -9.75 -29.94 -15.04
C PRO A 100 -8.46 -29.46 -15.73
N VAL A 101 -8.62 -28.80 -16.87
CA VAL A 101 -7.54 -28.17 -17.63
C VAL A 101 -6.91 -27.07 -16.77
N LEU A 102 -5.63 -27.24 -16.45
CA LEU A 102 -4.87 -26.29 -15.64
C LEU A 102 -4.52 -25.06 -16.48
N LYS A 103 -4.83 -23.84 -15.99
CA LYS A 103 -4.27 -22.58 -16.51
C LYS A 103 -3.38 -21.91 -15.45
N PRO A 104 -2.12 -22.36 -15.25
CA PRO A 104 -1.19 -21.73 -14.33
C PRO A 104 -0.15 -20.91 -15.11
N ASN A 105 -0.28 -19.59 -15.13
CA ASN A 105 0.86 -18.75 -15.53
C ASN A 105 0.80 -17.33 -14.93
N ILE A 106 -0.38 -16.70 -14.89
CA ILE A 106 -0.50 -15.27 -14.55
C ILE A 106 -0.36 -15.00 -13.04
N GLU A 107 -1.02 -15.79 -12.18
CA GLU A 107 -1.01 -15.54 -10.72
C GLU A 107 0.34 -15.86 -10.07
N VAL A 108 1.01 -16.92 -10.53
CA VAL A 108 2.34 -17.31 -10.06
C VAL A 108 3.38 -16.27 -10.47
N ALA A 109 3.38 -15.84 -11.75
CA ALA A 109 4.31 -14.81 -12.21
C ALA A 109 4.10 -13.46 -11.50
N ARG A 110 2.85 -13.08 -11.20
CA ARG A 110 2.51 -11.84 -10.49
C ARG A 110 2.99 -11.88 -9.03
N PHE A 111 2.75 -13.01 -8.34
CA PHE A 111 3.23 -13.22 -6.98
C PHE A 111 4.76 -13.20 -6.90
N ILE A 112 5.43 -13.83 -7.86
CA ILE A 112 6.90 -13.88 -7.94
C ILE A 112 7.48 -12.47 -8.16
N LYS A 113 6.89 -11.69 -9.06
CA LYS A 113 7.30 -10.30 -9.31
C LYS A 113 7.18 -9.44 -8.05
N TYR A 114 6.12 -9.63 -7.26
CA TYR A 114 5.92 -8.91 -6.01
C TYR A 114 7.03 -9.19 -4.96
N GLN A 115 7.38 -10.46 -4.75
CA GLN A 115 8.41 -10.84 -3.77
C GLN A 115 9.79 -10.31 -4.15
N ILE A 116 10.13 -10.36 -5.45
CA ILE A 116 11.40 -9.82 -5.96
C ILE A 116 11.46 -8.31 -5.77
N ASN A 117 10.39 -7.58 -6.08
CA ASN A 117 10.32 -6.14 -5.88
C ASN A 117 10.53 -5.77 -4.39
N SER A 118 9.93 -6.52 -3.47
CA SER A 118 10.10 -6.31 -2.04
C SER A 118 11.53 -6.53 -1.56
N PHE A 119 12.27 -7.48 -2.16
CA PHE A 119 13.65 -7.79 -1.80
C PHE A 119 14.64 -6.72 -2.29
N PHE A 120 14.49 -6.21 -3.51
CA PHE A 120 15.36 -5.13 -4.02
C PHE A 120 15.15 -3.81 -3.27
N ALA A 121 13.90 -3.51 -2.93
CA ALA A 121 13.56 -2.33 -2.13
C ALA A 121 14.22 -2.35 -0.74
N SER A 122 14.28 -3.51 -0.07
CA SER A 122 14.92 -3.63 1.25
C SER A 122 16.45 -3.52 1.23
N ASN A 123 17.06 -3.61 0.03
CA ASN A 123 18.50 -3.48 -0.18
C ASN A 123 18.89 -2.16 -0.89
N ASN A 124 18.02 -1.15 -0.89
CA ASN A 124 18.24 0.17 -1.49
C ASN A 124 18.60 0.14 -3.00
N ILE A 125 18.07 -0.82 -3.75
CA ILE A 125 18.23 -0.89 -5.21
C ILE A 125 16.92 -0.56 -5.87
N SER A 126 16.97 0.36 -6.83
CA SER A 126 15.77 0.85 -7.51
C SER A 126 15.53 0.06 -8.79
N ILE A 127 14.29 -0.32 -9.07
CA ILE A 127 13.95 -1.00 -10.33
C ILE A 127 13.70 0.09 -11.38
N SER A 128 14.42 0.02 -12.51
CA SER A 128 14.29 1.00 -13.60
C SER A 128 14.47 0.36 -14.95
N ASN A 129 13.54 0.62 -15.86
CA ASN A 129 13.62 0.18 -17.26
C ASN A 129 14.70 0.94 -18.07
N GLN A 130 15.37 1.92 -17.44
CA GLN A 130 16.49 2.66 -18.01
C GLN A 130 17.82 2.28 -17.36
N SER A 131 17.81 1.27 -16.50
CA SER A 131 19.02 0.77 -15.87
C SER A 131 20.01 0.23 -16.91
N PRO A 132 21.33 0.49 -16.76
CA PRO A 132 22.35 -0.16 -17.57
C PRO A 132 22.47 -1.66 -17.25
N TYR A 133 21.99 -2.08 -16.07
CA TYR A 133 21.95 -3.45 -15.60
C TYR A 133 20.58 -4.10 -15.84
N THR A 134 20.56 -5.31 -16.40
CA THR A 134 19.37 -6.15 -16.58
C THR A 134 19.54 -7.46 -15.80
N LEU A 135 18.66 -7.70 -14.85
CA LEU A 135 18.51 -8.95 -14.14
C LEU A 135 17.46 -9.82 -14.84
N ASN A 136 17.86 -10.97 -15.35
CA ASN A 136 16.95 -11.97 -15.87
C ASN A 136 16.82 -13.11 -14.87
N ILE A 137 15.57 -13.46 -14.54
CA ILE A 137 15.24 -14.62 -13.73
C ILE A 137 14.43 -15.55 -14.62
N LEU A 138 15.02 -16.69 -14.93
CA LEU A 138 14.40 -17.74 -15.71
C LEU A 138 13.93 -18.85 -14.78
N ILE A 139 12.67 -19.23 -14.87
CA ILE A 139 12.13 -20.40 -14.18
C ILE A 139 12.20 -21.57 -15.16
N ASP A 140 13.20 -22.42 -14.96
CA ASP A 140 13.59 -23.48 -15.89
C ASP A 140 12.84 -24.79 -15.61
N GLN A 141 12.60 -25.10 -14.33
CA GLN A 141 11.74 -26.21 -13.91
C GLN A 141 10.75 -25.74 -12.85
N PHE A 142 9.48 -26.13 -12.98
CA PHE A 142 8.41 -25.80 -12.03
C PHE A 142 7.42 -26.95 -12.05
N GLU A 143 7.53 -27.89 -11.12
CA GLU A 143 6.73 -29.12 -11.12
C GLU A 143 5.92 -29.25 -9.83
N VAL A 144 4.69 -29.71 -9.98
CA VAL A 144 3.83 -30.16 -8.89
C VAL A 144 3.70 -31.67 -9.05
N ASN A 145 4.10 -32.44 -8.05
CA ASN A 145 3.82 -33.88 -8.02
C ASN A 145 2.85 -34.18 -6.88
N TYR A 146 1.89 -35.07 -7.15
CA TYR A 146 1.05 -35.63 -6.12
C TYR A 146 1.58 -37.02 -5.78
N LEU A 147 1.88 -37.26 -4.51
CA LEU A 147 2.28 -38.58 -4.03
C LEU A 147 1.09 -39.16 -3.28
N SER A 148 0.42 -40.15 -3.88
CA SER A 148 -0.73 -40.82 -3.28
C SER A 148 -0.41 -41.30 -1.85
N GLY A 149 -1.24 -40.91 -0.87
CA GLY A 149 -1.01 -41.21 0.55
C GLY A 149 0.15 -40.45 1.22
N SER A 150 0.86 -39.59 0.48
CA SER A 150 2.04 -38.84 0.93
C SER A 150 1.91 -37.31 0.80
N GLY A 151 0.85 -36.82 0.14
CA GLY A 151 0.56 -35.40 -0.07
C GLY A 151 1.21 -34.80 -1.32
N TRP A 152 1.32 -33.48 -1.36
CA TRP A 152 1.83 -32.74 -2.52
C TRP A 152 3.31 -32.40 -2.38
N THR A 153 4.06 -32.48 -3.48
CA THR A 153 5.42 -31.95 -3.57
C THR A 153 5.49 -30.89 -4.68
N GLY A 154 6.26 -29.85 -4.43
CA GLY A 154 6.62 -28.83 -5.40
C GLY A 154 8.12 -28.76 -5.57
N SER A 155 8.59 -28.65 -6.82
CA SER A 155 9.98 -28.35 -7.16
C SER A 155 10.04 -27.12 -8.05
N ALA A 156 11.05 -26.28 -7.82
CA ALA A 156 11.31 -25.11 -8.64
C ALA A 156 12.82 -24.97 -8.86
N LYS A 157 13.23 -24.84 -10.11
CA LYS A 157 14.59 -24.47 -10.52
C LYS A 157 14.55 -23.10 -11.15
N ILE A 158 15.42 -22.22 -10.69
CA ILE A 158 15.57 -20.86 -11.23
C ILE A 158 17.01 -20.63 -11.66
N ASP A 159 17.17 -19.93 -12.77
CA ASP A 159 18.44 -19.42 -13.25
C ASP A 159 18.38 -17.88 -13.17
N VAL A 160 19.33 -17.30 -12.45
CA VAL A 160 19.44 -15.85 -12.24
C VAL A 160 20.65 -15.35 -12.99
N THR A 161 20.49 -14.36 -13.87
CA THR A 161 21.59 -13.72 -14.59
C THR A 161 21.51 -12.21 -14.49
N LEU A 162 22.62 -11.55 -14.13
CA LEU A 162 22.77 -10.10 -14.20
C LEU A 162 23.64 -9.75 -15.39
N LYS A 163 23.18 -8.82 -16.23
CA LYS A 163 23.94 -8.29 -17.36
C LYS A 163 24.08 -6.79 -17.24
N GLU A 164 25.19 -6.22 -17.68
CA GLU A 164 25.27 -4.80 -18.00
C GLU A 164 25.38 -4.66 -19.51
N LYS A 165 24.41 -3.99 -20.14
CA LYS A 165 24.26 -3.99 -21.61
C LYS A 165 24.20 -5.41 -22.18
N LYS A 166 25.30 -5.91 -22.77
CA LYS A 166 25.44 -7.26 -23.33
C LYS A 166 26.42 -8.16 -22.56
N GLN A 167 27.11 -7.63 -21.56
CA GLN A 167 28.10 -8.37 -20.77
C GLN A 167 27.45 -9.07 -19.58
N LEU A 168 27.74 -10.36 -19.38
CA LEU A 168 27.31 -11.11 -18.20
C LEU A 168 28.18 -10.75 -16.99
N LEU A 169 27.55 -10.36 -15.88
CA LEU A 169 28.21 -9.97 -14.63
C LEU A 169 28.00 -10.97 -13.50
N TYR A 170 26.87 -11.68 -13.52
CA TYR A 170 26.52 -12.67 -12.51
C TYR A 170 25.63 -13.75 -13.14
N GLU A 171 25.83 -15.00 -12.74
CA GLU A 171 24.95 -16.11 -13.08
C GLU A 171 24.91 -17.12 -11.94
N GLN A 172 23.73 -17.61 -11.59
CA GLN A 172 23.55 -18.69 -10.64
C GLN A 172 22.28 -19.49 -10.94
N SER A 173 22.38 -20.82 -10.88
CA SER A 173 21.23 -21.73 -10.90
C SER A 173 20.95 -22.21 -9.48
N THR A 174 19.71 -22.12 -9.01
CA THR A 174 19.28 -22.64 -7.70
C THR A 174 18.03 -23.51 -7.83
N MET A 175 17.86 -24.44 -6.88
CA MET A 175 16.74 -25.37 -6.86
C MET A 175 16.11 -25.41 -5.47
N GLY A 176 14.78 -25.46 -5.41
CA GLY A 176 14.00 -25.57 -4.19
C GLY A 176 13.02 -26.74 -4.26
N PHE A 177 12.72 -27.31 -3.10
CA PHE A 177 11.84 -28.48 -2.97
C PHE A 177 11.02 -28.42 -1.69
N LYS A 178 9.69 -28.49 -1.82
CA LYS A 178 8.79 -28.51 -0.67
C LYS A 178 7.78 -29.65 -0.75
N LYS A 179 7.65 -30.40 0.34
CA LYS A 179 6.58 -31.38 0.58
C LYS A 179 5.56 -30.82 1.57
N ILE A 180 4.28 -31.05 1.30
CA ILE A 180 3.14 -30.77 2.19
C ILE A 180 2.39 -32.09 2.41
N LYS A 181 2.27 -32.53 3.67
CA LYS A 181 1.51 -33.73 4.04
C LYS A 181 0.08 -33.32 4.36
N ASP A 182 -0.90 -33.70 3.52
CA ASP A 182 -2.33 -33.45 3.77
C ASP A 182 -3.25 -34.15 2.75
N ASN A 183 -4.56 -34.07 2.98
CA ASN A 183 -5.66 -34.72 2.25
C ASN A 183 -5.54 -34.63 0.70
N PRO A 184 -5.67 -35.76 -0.03
CA PRO A 184 -5.53 -35.89 -1.49
C PRO A 184 -6.23 -34.88 -2.42
N GLN A 185 -7.28 -34.19 -1.99
CA GLN A 185 -8.22 -33.54 -2.91
C GLN A 185 -8.06 -32.01 -3.10
N ASN A 186 -7.07 -31.35 -2.48
CA ASN A 186 -6.97 -29.89 -2.51
C ASN A 186 -5.88 -29.34 -3.46
N TYR A 187 -6.28 -28.88 -4.65
CA TYR A 187 -5.39 -28.24 -5.65
C TYR A 187 -4.62 -27.02 -5.13
N GLN A 188 -5.24 -26.22 -4.25
CA GLN A 188 -4.62 -25.03 -3.67
C GLN A 188 -3.39 -25.40 -2.83
N GLN A 189 -3.35 -26.62 -2.27
CA GLN A 189 -2.19 -27.11 -1.53
C GLN A 189 -1.02 -27.46 -2.45
N GLY A 190 -1.28 -28.01 -3.64
CA GLY A 190 -0.25 -28.20 -4.68
C GLY A 190 0.38 -26.89 -5.12
N ALA A 191 -0.45 -25.87 -5.37
CA ALA A 191 0.02 -24.51 -5.68
C ALA A 191 0.87 -23.93 -4.54
N ASN A 192 0.42 -24.08 -3.29
CA ASN A 192 1.17 -23.64 -2.10
C ASN A 192 2.51 -24.35 -1.92
N ALA A 193 2.60 -25.65 -2.27
CA ALA A 193 3.86 -26.39 -2.21
C ALA A 193 4.88 -25.79 -3.16
N VAL A 194 4.47 -25.44 -4.37
CA VAL A 194 5.40 -24.86 -5.35
C VAL A 194 5.80 -23.43 -5.03
N VAL A 195 4.86 -22.60 -4.55
CA VAL A 195 5.20 -21.25 -4.06
C VAL A 195 6.30 -21.33 -2.99
N LYS A 196 6.19 -22.30 -2.06
CA LYS A 196 7.21 -22.53 -1.04
C LYS A 196 8.53 -23.07 -1.59
N ALA A 197 8.50 -23.94 -2.60
CA ALA A 197 9.69 -24.42 -3.27
C ALA A 197 10.43 -23.28 -4.01
N PHE A 198 9.68 -22.40 -4.67
CA PHE A 198 10.24 -21.20 -5.30
C PHE A 198 10.88 -20.26 -4.28
N HIS A 199 10.24 -20.00 -3.14
CA HIS A 199 10.84 -19.21 -2.07
C HIS A 199 12.18 -19.79 -1.61
N GLN A 200 12.29 -21.11 -1.49
CA GLN A 200 13.55 -21.74 -1.13
C GLN A 200 14.61 -21.55 -2.22
N ALA A 201 14.24 -21.69 -3.50
CA ALA A 201 15.16 -21.48 -4.61
C ALA A 201 15.67 -20.02 -4.67
N ILE A 202 14.78 -19.04 -4.53
CA ILE A 202 15.13 -17.61 -4.49
C ILE A 202 16.00 -17.27 -3.29
N ASN A 203 15.69 -17.80 -2.10
CA ASN A 203 16.47 -17.52 -0.90
C ASN A 203 17.86 -18.17 -0.93
N ALA A 204 18.07 -19.16 -1.81
CA ALA A 204 19.36 -19.81 -2.02
C ALA A 204 20.27 -19.02 -2.99
N VAL A 205 19.76 -17.98 -3.65
CA VAL A 205 20.58 -17.12 -4.52
C VAL A 205 21.49 -16.27 -3.66
N ASN A 206 22.77 -16.18 -4.03
CA ASN A 206 23.74 -15.34 -3.34
C ASN A 206 23.57 -13.86 -3.74
N TRP A 207 22.49 -13.26 -3.23
CA TRP A 207 22.13 -11.89 -3.57
C TRP A 207 23.24 -10.89 -3.23
N GLN A 208 23.97 -11.08 -2.12
CA GLN A 208 25.05 -10.17 -1.74
C GLN A 208 26.19 -10.12 -2.76
N GLU A 209 26.55 -11.27 -3.33
CA GLU A 209 27.55 -11.33 -4.39
C GLU A 209 27.04 -10.66 -5.67
N MET A 210 25.80 -10.91 -6.07
CA MET A 210 25.20 -10.25 -7.23
C MET A 210 25.16 -8.73 -7.05
N LEU A 211 24.80 -8.24 -5.86
CA LEU A 211 24.74 -6.80 -5.56
C LEU A 211 26.11 -6.14 -5.58
N SER A 212 27.18 -6.86 -5.23
CA SER A 212 28.54 -6.35 -5.35
C SER A 212 28.95 -6.02 -6.80
N LYS A 213 28.22 -6.54 -7.80
CA LYS A 213 28.48 -6.29 -9.23
C LYS A 213 27.77 -5.05 -9.78
N VAL A 214 26.92 -4.40 -8.99
CA VAL A 214 26.15 -3.24 -9.41
C VAL A 214 26.79 -1.98 -8.81
N GLU A 215 27.36 -1.12 -9.66
CA GLU A 215 27.97 0.14 -9.19
C GLU A 215 26.93 1.28 -9.09
N PRO A 216 27.05 2.20 -8.12
CA PRO A 216 26.23 3.41 -8.07
C PRO A 216 26.60 4.38 -9.21
N GLU A 217 25.59 4.99 -9.85
CA GLU A 217 25.79 5.95 -10.94
C GLU A 217 26.67 7.13 -10.48
N LYS A 218 27.83 7.31 -11.13
CA LYS A 218 28.68 8.49 -10.91
C LYS A 218 28.06 9.70 -11.61
N THR A 219 27.64 10.70 -10.83
CA THR A 219 27.20 11.99 -11.36
C THR A 219 28.35 12.69 -12.10
N THR A 220 28.26 12.79 -13.43
CA THR A 220 29.16 13.65 -14.21
C THR A 220 28.71 15.12 -14.10
N ALA A 221 29.64 15.99 -13.74
CA ALA A 221 29.40 17.42 -13.60
C ALA A 221 29.15 18.09 -14.97
N ALA A 222 28.04 18.80 -15.10
CA ALA A 222 27.70 19.56 -16.31
C ALA A 222 28.65 20.77 -16.50
N LYS A 223 29.26 20.88 -17.67
CA LYS A 223 29.93 22.11 -18.16
C LYS A 223 28.90 23.02 -18.85
N VAL A 224 28.97 24.31 -18.56
CA VAL A 224 28.05 25.35 -19.07
C VAL A 224 28.59 26.04 -20.35
N SER A 225 27.66 26.27 -21.29
CA SER A 225 27.62 27.22 -22.45
C SER A 225 28.32 26.79 -23.76
N LYS A 226 27.69 26.94 -24.94
CA LYS A 226 27.21 28.18 -25.61
C LYS A 226 25.95 27.97 -26.48
N PRO A 227 25.22 29.02 -26.88
CA PRO A 227 23.93 28.90 -27.55
C PRO A 227 24.10 28.71 -29.07
N GLN A 228 23.44 27.70 -29.63
CA GLN A 228 23.19 27.62 -31.07
C GLN A 228 21.69 27.52 -31.33
N LYS A 229 21.20 28.45 -32.14
CA LYS A 229 19.82 28.53 -32.63
C LYS A 229 19.50 27.26 -33.42
N TYR A 230 18.41 26.58 -33.05
CA TYR A 230 17.71 25.67 -33.94
C TYR A 230 16.21 25.91 -33.82
N ASN A 231 15.61 26.32 -34.93
CA ASN A 231 14.17 26.37 -35.11
C ASN A 231 13.65 24.94 -35.23
N MET A 232 12.84 24.48 -34.28
CA MET A 232 11.93 23.36 -34.50
C MET A 232 10.59 23.64 -33.82
N LYS A 233 9.54 23.45 -34.63
CA LYS A 233 8.14 23.70 -34.33
C LYS A 233 7.67 22.92 -33.09
N ALA A 234 6.81 23.57 -32.31
CA ALA A 234 6.21 23.04 -31.11
C ALA A 234 5.46 21.72 -31.36
N SER A 235 5.82 20.69 -30.61
CA SER A 235 4.98 19.54 -30.27
C SER A 235 4.92 19.49 -28.75
N LYS A 236 3.72 19.69 -28.19
CA LYS A 236 3.46 19.52 -26.76
C LYS A 236 3.56 18.02 -26.43
N HIS A 237 4.62 17.61 -25.76
CA HIS A 237 4.68 16.31 -25.08
C HIS A 237 4.79 16.59 -23.58
N GLU A 238 3.70 16.29 -22.87
CA GLU A 238 3.63 16.30 -21.41
C GLU A 238 4.66 15.33 -20.83
N LYS A 239 5.51 15.83 -19.93
CA LYS A 239 6.41 15.01 -19.13
C LYS A 239 5.58 14.18 -18.14
N LYS A 240 5.45 12.86 -18.37
CA LYS A 240 4.91 11.94 -17.36
C LYS A 240 5.89 11.85 -16.18
N GLN A 241 5.46 12.30 -15.00
CA GLN A 241 6.17 12.15 -13.73
C GLN A 241 6.17 10.66 -13.29
N ILE A 242 7.27 10.20 -12.71
CA ILE A 242 7.38 8.85 -12.12
C ILE A 242 6.66 8.88 -10.76
N PRO A 243 5.75 7.94 -10.45
CA PRO A 243 5.03 7.96 -9.18
C PRO A 243 5.98 7.68 -8.01
N LYS A 244 5.99 8.58 -7.03
CA LYS A 244 6.59 8.41 -5.71
C LYS A 244 5.84 7.28 -4.97
N VAL A 245 6.55 6.34 -4.35
CA VAL A 245 5.92 5.30 -3.51
C VAL A 245 5.48 5.96 -2.20
N SER A 246 4.21 5.76 -1.85
CA SER A 246 3.59 6.30 -0.65
C SER A 246 4.30 5.86 0.62
N ASP A 247 4.28 6.70 1.65
CA ASP A 247 4.85 6.35 2.95
C ASP A 247 3.99 5.32 3.72
N ILE A 248 2.68 5.29 3.48
CA ILE A 248 1.76 4.32 4.09
C ILE A 248 1.81 2.93 3.44
N ASP A 249 2.41 2.80 2.25
CA ASP A 249 2.66 1.53 1.55
C ASP A 249 3.89 0.81 2.12
N GLN A 250 4.68 1.51 2.91
CA GLN A 250 5.94 1.03 3.46
C GLN A 250 5.82 0.83 4.96
N LYS A 251 6.61 -0.09 5.51
CA LYS A 251 6.73 -0.30 6.97
C LYS A 251 5.39 -0.51 7.69
N ILE A 252 4.43 -1.18 7.03
CA ILE A 252 3.13 -1.53 7.63
C ILE A 252 3.38 -2.32 8.93
N PRO A 253 2.89 -1.84 10.10
CA PRO A 253 3.16 -2.50 11.37
C PRO A 253 2.49 -3.87 11.48
N PHE A 254 3.14 -4.79 12.17
CA PHE A 254 2.54 -6.07 12.55
C PHE A 254 1.90 -6.00 13.94
N ALA A 255 0.72 -6.59 14.04
CA ALA A 255 -0.01 -6.85 15.27
C ALA A 255 0.74 -7.86 16.13
N THR A 256 0.58 -7.73 17.44
CA THR A 256 1.12 -8.72 18.40
C THR A 256 0.09 -9.78 18.79
N LYS A 257 -1.18 -9.59 18.41
CA LYS A 257 -2.31 -10.48 18.73
C LYS A 257 -3.18 -10.69 17.50
N THR A 258 -3.70 -11.91 17.38
CA THR A 258 -4.68 -12.25 16.35
C THR A 258 -6.10 -11.92 16.81
N ARG A 259 -6.92 -11.37 15.91
CA ARG A 259 -8.34 -11.07 16.13
C ARG A 259 -9.23 -12.16 15.51
N GLU A 260 -9.28 -13.33 16.14
CA GLU A 260 -9.96 -14.53 15.61
C GLU A 260 -11.47 -14.35 15.34
N ASN A 261 -12.15 -13.42 16.00
CA ASN A 261 -13.57 -13.13 15.76
C ASN A 261 -13.81 -11.85 14.94
N THR A 262 -12.79 -11.33 14.26
CA THR A 262 -12.94 -10.18 13.35
C THR A 262 -12.95 -10.63 11.90
N PHE A 263 -13.89 -10.11 11.12
CA PHE A 263 -14.09 -10.47 9.72
C PHE A 263 -14.17 -9.21 8.89
N ALA A 264 -13.56 -9.22 7.72
CA ALA A 264 -13.45 -8.04 6.88
C ALA A 264 -13.78 -8.35 5.42
N VAL A 265 -14.50 -7.42 4.80
CA VAL A 265 -14.67 -7.32 3.34
C VAL A 265 -14.12 -5.97 2.91
N ILE A 266 -13.15 -5.99 2.02
CA ILE A 266 -12.43 -4.82 1.51
C ILE A 266 -12.63 -4.78 -0.01
N ILE A 267 -13.40 -3.79 -0.49
CA ILE A 267 -13.75 -3.65 -1.90
C ILE A 267 -13.08 -2.41 -2.48
N GLY A 268 -12.39 -2.57 -3.61
CA GLY A 268 -11.80 -1.46 -4.38
C GLY A 268 -12.26 -1.52 -5.82
N ASN A 269 -13.16 -0.61 -6.21
CA ASN A 269 -13.68 -0.51 -7.57
C ASN A 269 -13.06 0.70 -8.27
N GLU A 270 -12.15 0.45 -9.21
CA GLU A 270 -11.44 1.48 -9.96
C GLU A 270 -11.85 1.49 -11.44
N LYS A 271 -12.00 0.31 -12.05
CA LYS A 271 -12.19 0.14 -13.50
C LYS A 271 -13.64 -0.21 -13.80
N TYR A 272 -14.44 0.81 -14.07
CA TYR A 272 -15.85 0.68 -14.41
C TYR A 272 -16.06 0.47 -15.91
N ASP A 273 -17.04 -0.36 -16.27
CA ASP A 273 -17.39 -0.63 -17.68
C ASP A 273 -18.08 0.57 -18.33
N ASN A 274 -18.92 1.27 -17.57
CA ASN A 274 -19.82 2.32 -18.09
C ASN A 274 -19.61 3.70 -17.44
N GLU A 275 -18.63 3.85 -16.53
CA GLU A 275 -18.39 5.10 -15.80
C GLU A 275 -16.90 5.44 -15.79
N ILE A 276 -16.58 6.68 -15.42
CA ILE A 276 -15.19 7.12 -15.32
C ILE A 276 -14.44 6.33 -14.24
N PRO A 277 -13.14 6.03 -14.40
CA PRO A 277 -12.39 5.32 -13.37
C PRO A 277 -12.28 6.08 -12.05
N VAL A 278 -12.16 5.35 -10.94
CA VAL A 278 -11.90 5.90 -9.60
C VAL A 278 -10.43 5.68 -9.28
N LYS A 279 -9.57 6.62 -9.68
CA LYS A 279 -8.11 6.53 -9.48
C LYS A 279 -7.75 6.08 -8.06
N TYR A 280 -6.88 5.08 -7.96
CA TYR A 280 -6.31 4.54 -6.73
C TYR A 280 -7.24 3.68 -5.87
N ALA A 281 -8.51 3.48 -6.24
CA ALA A 281 -9.41 2.65 -5.43
C ALA A 281 -8.92 1.19 -5.30
N GLU A 282 -8.27 0.63 -6.33
CA GLU A 282 -7.62 -0.68 -6.22
C GLU A 282 -6.44 -0.65 -5.25
N ASN A 283 -5.63 0.40 -5.28
CA ASN A 283 -4.47 0.55 -4.41
C ASN A 283 -4.92 0.72 -2.96
N ASP A 284 -5.88 1.60 -2.71
CA ASP A 284 -6.47 1.84 -1.39
C ASP A 284 -6.98 0.53 -0.77
N ALA A 285 -7.74 -0.28 -1.52
CA ALA A 285 -8.23 -1.57 -1.04
C ALA A 285 -7.10 -2.58 -0.76
N ARG A 286 -6.08 -2.66 -1.63
CA ARG A 286 -4.93 -3.56 -1.43
C ARG A 286 -4.16 -3.22 -0.16
N ILE A 287 -3.87 -1.95 0.05
CA ILE A 287 -3.07 -1.50 1.18
C ILE A 287 -3.91 -1.56 2.46
N PHE A 288 -5.20 -1.22 2.42
CA PHE A 288 -6.08 -1.37 3.59
C PHE A 288 -6.23 -2.84 4.00
N HIS A 289 -6.31 -3.78 3.05
CA HIS A 289 -6.28 -5.23 3.36
C HIS A 289 -5.00 -5.63 4.11
N GLN A 290 -3.84 -5.06 3.74
CA GLN A 290 -2.60 -5.27 4.48
C GLN A 290 -2.66 -4.70 5.90
N TYR A 291 -3.22 -3.50 6.11
CA TYR A 291 -3.43 -2.97 7.46
C TYR A 291 -4.38 -3.84 8.29
N VAL A 292 -5.46 -4.35 7.69
CA VAL A 292 -6.41 -5.25 8.36
C VAL A 292 -5.74 -6.55 8.80
N THR A 293 -4.96 -7.18 7.92
CA THR A 293 -4.35 -8.49 8.19
C THR A 293 -3.08 -8.38 9.03
N GLN A 294 -2.22 -7.40 8.74
CA GLN A 294 -0.94 -7.22 9.42
C GLN A 294 -1.08 -6.39 10.68
N THR A 295 -1.67 -5.18 10.61
CA THR A 295 -1.68 -4.23 11.72
C THR A 295 -2.81 -4.46 12.72
N LEU A 296 -4.00 -4.81 12.22
CA LEU A 296 -5.16 -5.12 13.09
C LEU A 296 -5.20 -6.61 13.48
N GLY A 297 -4.39 -7.46 12.84
CA GLY A 297 -4.24 -8.87 13.20
C GLY A 297 -5.43 -9.75 12.82
N VAL A 298 -6.23 -9.35 11.83
CA VAL A 298 -7.32 -10.18 11.31
C VAL A 298 -6.72 -11.36 10.52
N PRO A 299 -7.12 -12.62 10.79
CA PRO A 299 -6.65 -13.76 10.01
C PRO A 299 -6.91 -13.58 8.52
N GLU A 300 -5.94 -13.96 7.68
CA GLU A 300 -6.03 -13.83 6.21
C GLU A 300 -7.32 -14.44 5.64
N LYS A 301 -7.74 -15.59 6.17
CA LYS A 301 -8.97 -16.29 5.75
C LYS A 301 -10.27 -15.55 6.11
N GLN A 302 -10.18 -14.54 6.97
CA GLN A 302 -11.30 -13.74 7.45
C GLN A 302 -11.30 -12.34 6.84
N ALA A 303 -10.33 -12.00 5.98
CA ALA A 303 -10.22 -10.70 5.32
C ALA A 303 -10.28 -10.87 3.79
N HIS A 304 -11.47 -10.71 3.23
CA HIS A 304 -11.70 -10.81 1.80
C HIS A 304 -11.32 -9.50 1.10
N LEU A 305 -10.41 -9.57 0.13
CA LEU A 305 -10.07 -8.47 -0.76
C LEU A 305 -10.73 -8.70 -2.12
N VAL A 306 -11.60 -7.78 -2.53
CA VAL A 306 -12.32 -7.86 -3.81
C VAL A 306 -12.06 -6.60 -4.63
N LEU A 307 -11.40 -6.78 -5.76
CA LEU A 307 -11.05 -5.69 -6.66
C LEU A 307 -11.94 -5.71 -7.88
N ASN A 308 -12.44 -4.55 -8.28
CA ASN A 308 -13.37 -4.36 -9.39
C ASN A 308 -14.53 -5.37 -9.30
N ALA A 309 -15.25 -5.29 -8.19
CA ALA A 309 -16.36 -6.15 -7.87
C ALA A 309 -17.56 -5.83 -8.77
N THR A 310 -18.09 -6.86 -9.42
CA THR A 310 -19.39 -6.81 -10.11
C THR A 310 -20.52 -6.85 -9.10
N TYR A 311 -21.75 -6.53 -9.52
CA TYR A 311 -22.94 -6.53 -8.66
C TYR A 311 -23.10 -7.86 -7.92
N GLY A 312 -23.03 -8.98 -8.65
CA GLY A 312 -23.13 -10.31 -8.06
C GLY A 312 -22.00 -10.67 -7.08
N LYS A 313 -20.77 -10.17 -7.31
CA LYS A 313 -19.67 -10.36 -6.36
C LYS A 313 -19.90 -9.59 -5.07
N MET A 314 -20.33 -8.33 -5.18
CA MET A 314 -20.63 -7.52 -3.99
C MET A 314 -21.76 -8.14 -3.15
N LEU A 315 -22.82 -8.63 -3.79
CA LEU A 315 -23.88 -9.37 -3.08
C LEU A 315 -23.35 -10.64 -2.41
N GLY A 316 -22.51 -11.43 -3.09
CA GLY A 316 -21.90 -12.61 -2.50
C GLY A 316 -21.07 -12.34 -1.24
N GLU A 317 -20.35 -11.21 -1.20
CA GLU A 317 -19.62 -10.78 0.00
C GLU A 317 -20.55 -10.32 1.14
N LEU A 318 -21.66 -9.65 0.82
CA LEU A 318 -22.68 -9.29 1.80
C LEU A 318 -23.39 -10.53 2.38
N ASP A 319 -23.68 -11.52 1.53
CA ASP A 319 -24.23 -12.82 1.95
C ASP A 319 -23.24 -13.57 2.85
N TRP A 320 -21.95 -13.54 2.51
CA TRP A 320 -20.90 -14.10 3.35
C TRP A 320 -20.86 -13.44 4.73
N LEU A 321 -20.84 -12.11 4.80
CA LEU A 321 -20.90 -11.38 6.08
C LEU A 321 -22.19 -11.67 6.86
N THR A 322 -23.33 -11.78 6.18
CA THR A 322 -24.60 -12.15 6.81
C THR A 322 -24.51 -13.54 7.46
N ASN A 323 -23.89 -14.51 6.77
CA ASN A 323 -23.66 -15.83 7.34
C ASN A 323 -22.69 -15.80 8.53
N ILE A 324 -21.62 -14.98 8.47
CA ILE A 324 -20.71 -14.78 9.59
C ILE A 324 -21.46 -14.23 10.81
N THR A 325 -22.23 -13.15 10.65
CA THR A 325 -22.96 -12.54 11.75
C THR A 325 -24.02 -13.48 12.33
N LYS A 326 -24.65 -14.31 11.49
CA LYS A 326 -25.56 -15.38 11.93
C LYS A 326 -24.86 -16.44 12.80
N THR A 327 -23.67 -16.88 12.39
CA THR A 327 -22.95 -17.99 13.05
C THR A 327 -22.23 -17.54 14.32
N PHE A 328 -21.57 -16.39 14.29
CA PHE A 328 -20.73 -15.91 15.40
C PHE A 328 -21.49 -14.99 16.36
N GLY A 329 -22.60 -14.39 15.91
CA GLY A 329 -23.45 -13.51 16.72
C GLY A 329 -22.65 -12.38 17.39
N LYS A 330 -22.95 -12.13 18.67
CA LYS A 330 -22.31 -11.08 19.49
C LYS A 330 -20.80 -11.21 19.68
N LYS A 331 -20.16 -12.27 19.17
CA LYS A 331 -18.69 -12.39 19.14
C LYS A 331 -18.08 -11.71 17.90
N ALA A 332 -18.83 -11.61 16.81
CA ALA A 332 -18.33 -11.13 15.53
C ALA A 332 -18.08 -9.62 15.55
N THR A 333 -16.88 -9.21 15.15
CA THR A 333 -16.59 -7.84 14.77
C THR A 333 -16.44 -7.77 13.25
N ILE A 334 -17.16 -6.88 12.60
CA ILE A 334 -17.16 -6.76 11.14
C ILE A 334 -16.44 -5.46 10.73
N ILE A 335 -15.57 -5.55 9.73
CA ILE A 335 -14.94 -4.40 9.06
C ILE A 335 -15.37 -4.42 7.59
N PHE A 336 -16.13 -3.43 7.15
CA PHE A 336 -16.48 -3.24 5.75
C PHE A 336 -15.77 -2.01 5.22
N TYR A 337 -14.95 -2.18 4.19
CA TYR A 337 -14.27 -1.08 3.52
C TYR A 337 -14.67 -1.05 2.04
N TYR A 338 -14.97 0.13 1.53
CA TYR A 338 -15.22 0.34 0.11
C TYR A 338 -14.56 1.63 -0.38
N ALA A 339 -13.80 1.52 -1.47
CA ALA A 339 -13.35 2.64 -2.29
C ALA A 339 -13.91 2.50 -3.72
N GLY A 340 -14.53 3.57 -4.23
CA GLY A 340 -15.19 3.54 -5.53
C GLY A 340 -16.24 4.64 -5.70
N HIS A 341 -17.12 4.46 -6.67
CA HIS A 341 -18.26 5.36 -6.88
C HIS A 341 -19.40 5.06 -5.92
N GLY A 342 -19.87 6.12 -5.27
CA GLY A 342 -21.21 6.17 -4.73
C GLY A 342 -22.11 6.94 -5.69
N MET A 343 -23.42 6.78 -5.56
CA MET A 343 -24.38 7.61 -6.29
C MET A 343 -25.67 7.79 -5.50
N PRO A 344 -26.32 8.95 -5.56
CA PRO A 344 -27.68 9.13 -5.10
C PRO A 344 -28.65 8.78 -6.24
N ASP A 345 -29.77 8.15 -5.92
CA ASP A 345 -30.93 8.12 -6.81
C ASP A 345 -31.48 9.55 -7.00
N GLU A 346 -31.75 9.96 -8.23
CA GLU A 346 -32.18 11.34 -8.52
C GLU A 346 -33.55 11.68 -7.90
N GLN A 347 -34.46 10.71 -7.82
CA GLN A 347 -35.85 10.95 -7.42
C GLN A 347 -36.00 10.97 -5.90
N ASN A 348 -35.45 9.97 -5.23
CA ASN A 348 -35.65 9.71 -3.81
C ASN A 348 -34.38 10.01 -2.96
N ARG A 349 -33.26 10.37 -3.61
CA ARG A 349 -31.98 10.72 -3.00
C ARG A 349 -31.34 9.60 -2.17
N LYS A 350 -31.78 8.35 -2.32
CA LYS A 350 -31.17 7.22 -1.61
C LYS A 350 -29.74 7.02 -2.11
N PRO A 351 -28.76 6.81 -1.21
CA PRO A 351 -27.39 6.54 -1.62
C PRO A 351 -27.16 5.06 -1.95
N TYR A 352 -26.31 4.81 -2.95
CA TYR A 352 -25.92 3.50 -3.46
C TYR A 352 -24.40 3.41 -3.63
N LEU A 353 -23.85 2.19 -3.57
CA LEU A 353 -22.52 1.87 -4.08
C LEU A 353 -22.63 1.28 -5.48
N LEU A 354 -21.76 1.73 -6.38
CA LEU A 354 -21.77 1.29 -7.76
C LEU A 354 -20.76 0.14 -7.98
N PRO A 355 -21.22 -1.04 -8.43
CA PRO A 355 -20.34 -2.10 -8.93
C PRO A 355 -19.72 -1.72 -10.28
N ILE A 356 -18.66 -2.41 -10.70
CA ILE A 356 -17.96 -2.07 -11.95
C ILE A 356 -18.79 -2.28 -13.23
N ASP A 357 -19.73 -3.22 -13.19
CA ASP A 357 -20.70 -3.52 -14.25
C ASP A 357 -22.01 -2.71 -14.08
N GLY A 358 -22.06 -1.82 -13.08
CA GLY A 358 -23.17 -0.94 -12.83
C GLY A 358 -23.25 0.22 -13.83
N ASN A 359 -24.43 0.84 -13.89
CA ASN A 359 -24.71 2.03 -14.67
C ASN A 359 -25.25 3.11 -13.73
N ALA A 360 -24.59 4.27 -13.64
CA ALA A 360 -24.95 5.26 -12.63
C ALA A 360 -26.33 5.88 -12.87
N SER A 361 -26.88 5.77 -14.08
CA SER A 361 -28.23 6.20 -14.46
C SER A 361 -29.33 5.17 -14.16
N GLN A 362 -28.97 4.00 -13.62
CA GLN A 362 -29.90 2.92 -13.33
C GLN A 362 -29.66 2.37 -11.92
N GLU A 363 -30.44 2.84 -10.94
CA GLU A 363 -30.28 2.48 -9.54
C GLU A 363 -30.38 0.97 -9.28
N ARG A 364 -31.14 0.25 -10.11
CA ARG A 364 -31.27 -1.23 -10.06
C ARG A 364 -29.96 -1.99 -10.30
N THR A 365 -28.95 -1.33 -10.85
CA THR A 365 -27.62 -1.92 -11.12
C THR A 365 -26.61 -1.61 -10.01
N ALA A 366 -27.06 -0.97 -8.94
CA ALA A 366 -26.25 -0.57 -7.81
C ALA A 366 -26.86 -1.10 -6.49
N ILE A 367 -26.05 -1.15 -5.45
CA ILE A 367 -26.47 -1.68 -4.15
C ILE A 367 -26.75 -0.52 -3.21
N SER A 368 -27.97 -0.47 -2.66
CA SER A 368 -28.33 0.62 -1.76
C SER A 368 -27.54 0.55 -0.45
N ILE A 369 -27.18 1.69 0.13
CA ILE A 369 -26.52 1.73 1.45
C ILE A 369 -27.43 1.12 2.53
N SER A 370 -28.74 1.28 2.39
CA SER A 370 -29.71 0.61 3.28
C SER A 370 -29.62 -0.91 3.21
N GLU A 371 -29.42 -1.49 2.03
CA GLU A 371 -29.27 -2.93 1.86
C GLU A 371 -27.97 -3.43 2.49
N ILE A 372 -26.86 -2.71 2.27
CA ILE A 372 -25.58 -3.00 2.93
C ILE A 372 -25.74 -2.96 4.45
N TYR A 373 -26.32 -1.89 5.00
CA TYR A 373 -26.52 -1.79 6.45
C TYR A 373 -27.42 -2.89 7.00
N ASN A 374 -28.48 -3.24 6.28
CA ASN A 374 -29.37 -4.32 6.68
C ASN A 374 -28.64 -5.66 6.69
N SER A 375 -27.84 -5.99 5.68
CA SER A 375 -27.03 -7.22 5.66
C SER A 375 -26.04 -7.28 6.83
N LEU A 376 -25.38 -6.16 7.13
CA LEU A 376 -24.39 -6.08 8.21
C LEU A 376 -25.01 -6.14 9.63
N THR A 377 -26.29 -5.83 9.77
CA THR A 377 -26.99 -5.71 11.06
C THR A 377 -28.16 -6.67 11.21
N GLN A 378 -28.36 -7.57 10.24
CA GLN A 378 -29.44 -8.55 10.25
C GLN A 378 -29.40 -9.46 11.49
N HIS A 379 -28.19 -9.73 12.00
CA HIS A 379 -27.96 -10.50 13.22
C HIS A 379 -27.16 -9.67 14.23
N PRO A 380 -27.32 -9.93 15.55
CA PRO A 380 -26.53 -9.23 16.57
C PRO A 380 -25.03 -9.48 16.37
N THR A 381 -24.23 -8.43 16.46
CA THR A 381 -22.76 -8.47 16.37
C THR A 381 -22.13 -7.80 17.59
N ASN A 382 -20.83 -8.02 17.82
CA ASN A 382 -20.07 -7.23 18.78
C ASN A 382 -20.01 -5.76 18.30
N ARG A 383 -19.59 -5.59 17.04
CA ARG A 383 -19.41 -4.30 16.40
C ARG A 383 -19.38 -4.42 14.88
N VAL A 384 -19.82 -3.38 14.19
CA VAL A 384 -19.64 -3.20 12.75
C VAL A 384 -18.95 -1.86 12.50
N LEU A 385 -17.80 -1.91 11.82
CA LEU A 385 -17.08 -0.73 11.36
C LEU A 385 -17.18 -0.64 9.86
N VAL A 386 -17.62 0.50 9.35
CA VAL A 386 -17.78 0.74 7.91
C VAL A 386 -16.95 1.95 7.51
N PHE A 387 -16.16 1.81 6.45
CA PHE A 387 -15.34 2.88 5.89
C PHE A 387 -15.67 3.05 4.41
N PHE A 388 -16.17 4.22 4.04
CA PHE A 388 -16.52 4.57 2.67
C PHE A 388 -15.62 5.69 2.14
N ASP A 389 -14.76 5.36 1.18
CA ASP A 389 -14.07 6.30 0.32
C ASP A 389 -14.80 6.44 -1.03
N ALA A 390 -15.98 7.07 -0.95
CA ALA A 390 -16.91 7.21 -2.07
C ALA A 390 -17.65 8.54 -2.03
N CYS A 391 -18.01 9.05 -3.21
CA CYS A 391 -18.85 10.25 -3.35
C CYS A 391 -20.31 9.83 -3.45
N PHE A 392 -21.21 10.27 -2.57
CA PHE A 392 -22.65 9.95 -2.66
C PHE A 392 -23.50 11.06 -3.28
N SER A 393 -22.85 12.07 -3.87
CA SER A 393 -23.51 13.28 -4.38
C SER A 393 -23.78 13.25 -5.89
N GLY A 394 -23.39 12.18 -6.58
CA GLY A 394 -23.41 12.08 -8.05
C GLY A 394 -22.16 12.68 -8.71
N ALA A 395 -21.28 13.28 -7.90
CA ALA A 395 -19.94 13.67 -8.31
C ALA A 395 -19.01 12.44 -8.34
N ALA A 396 -18.01 12.50 -9.22
CA ALA A 396 -16.94 11.52 -9.31
C ALA A 396 -15.58 12.20 -9.05
N ARG A 397 -14.53 11.41 -8.75
CA ARG A 397 -13.18 11.93 -8.41
C ARG A 397 -12.64 12.91 -9.46
N ASP A 398 -12.81 12.58 -10.74
CA ASP A 398 -12.34 13.36 -11.89
C ASP A 398 -13.48 13.87 -12.79
N GLY A 399 -14.69 14.08 -12.26
CA GLY A 399 -15.82 14.56 -13.07
C GLY A 399 -17.20 14.35 -12.46
N MET A 400 -18.17 14.07 -13.31
CA MET A 400 -19.54 13.71 -12.93
C MET A 400 -19.85 12.31 -13.42
N LEU A 401 -20.65 11.56 -12.66
CA LEU A 401 -21.22 10.30 -13.13
C LEU A 401 -22.20 10.54 -14.29
N ALA A 402 -22.51 9.50 -15.06
CA ALA A 402 -23.50 9.60 -16.14
C ALA A 402 -24.87 10.10 -15.66
N SER A 403 -25.30 9.73 -14.44
CA SER A 403 -26.51 10.26 -13.79
C SER A 403 -26.38 11.70 -13.31
N GLY A 404 -25.16 12.22 -13.20
CA GLY A 404 -24.93 13.52 -12.60
C GLY A 404 -25.62 14.67 -13.33
N ARG A 405 -25.92 14.60 -14.64
CA ARG A 405 -26.42 15.72 -15.49
C ARG A 405 -25.80 17.10 -15.17
N GLY A 406 -24.58 17.15 -14.62
CA GLY A 406 -23.91 18.37 -14.15
C GLY A 406 -24.35 18.92 -12.78
N VAL A 407 -25.20 18.23 -12.00
CA VAL A 407 -25.75 18.66 -10.72
C VAL A 407 -25.35 17.72 -9.58
N ARG A 408 -24.89 18.29 -8.46
CA ARG A 408 -24.61 17.53 -7.23
C ARG A 408 -25.84 17.49 -6.31
N ILE A 409 -26.23 16.29 -5.91
CA ILE A 409 -27.40 16.03 -5.08
C ILE A 409 -26.92 15.70 -3.66
N LYS A 410 -27.63 16.20 -2.63
CA LYS A 410 -27.36 15.78 -1.25
C LYS A 410 -28.08 14.46 -1.00
N PRO A 411 -27.36 13.36 -0.67
CA PRO A 411 -27.99 12.08 -0.37
C PRO A 411 -28.85 12.17 0.88
N ARG A 412 -29.91 11.37 0.93
CA ARG A 412 -30.75 11.18 2.11
C ARG A 412 -29.99 10.35 3.14
N GLU A 413 -30.11 10.73 4.41
CA GLU A 413 -29.55 9.95 5.51
C GLU A 413 -30.23 8.58 5.60
N THR A 414 -29.40 7.55 5.80
CA THR A 414 -29.85 6.16 5.94
C THR A 414 -29.83 5.78 7.41
N VAL A 415 -30.87 5.11 7.88
CA VAL A 415 -30.97 4.66 9.28
C VAL A 415 -29.91 3.60 9.55
N ILE A 416 -29.12 3.81 10.59
CA ILE A 416 -28.11 2.89 11.08
C ILE A 416 -28.66 2.19 12.33
N LYS A 417 -28.39 0.89 12.48
CA LYS A 417 -28.87 0.05 13.60
C LYS A 417 -27.73 -0.76 14.21
N GLY A 418 -27.94 -1.30 15.40
CA GLY A 418 -26.99 -2.20 16.06
C GLY A 418 -25.70 -1.48 16.46
N ASN A 419 -24.61 -2.21 16.67
CA ASN A 419 -23.35 -1.64 17.14
C ASN A 419 -22.49 -1.14 15.97
N MET A 420 -23.04 -0.27 15.12
CA MET A 420 -22.42 0.18 13.87
C MET A 420 -21.86 1.62 13.98
N VAL A 421 -20.64 1.80 13.48
CA VAL A 421 -19.98 3.09 13.25
C VAL A 421 -19.55 3.18 11.79
N VAL A 422 -19.96 4.25 11.10
CA VAL A 422 -19.72 4.47 9.68
C VAL A 422 -18.90 5.73 9.48
N PHE A 423 -17.72 5.59 8.88
CA PHE A 423 -16.86 6.68 8.43
C PHE A 423 -17.08 6.89 6.93
N SER A 424 -17.31 8.13 6.51
CA SER A 424 -17.46 8.51 5.12
C SER A 424 -16.47 9.60 4.76
N ALA A 425 -15.85 9.49 3.58
CA ALA A 425 -14.83 10.42 3.10
C ALA A 425 -15.32 11.86 2.88
N VAL A 426 -16.63 12.04 2.71
CA VAL A 426 -17.28 13.32 2.39
C VAL A 426 -18.56 13.51 3.18
N SER A 427 -18.97 14.76 3.25
CA SER A 427 -20.30 15.18 3.70
C SER A 427 -21.08 15.81 2.55
N ASP A 428 -22.41 15.81 2.66
CA ASP A 428 -23.32 16.58 1.79
C ASP A 428 -23.09 16.42 0.27
N LYS A 429 -22.64 17.49 -0.40
CA LYS A 429 -22.47 17.59 -1.86
C LYS A 429 -20.99 17.59 -2.28
N GLU A 430 -20.11 17.19 -1.37
CA GLU A 430 -18.67 17.19 -1.60
C GLU A 430 -18.24 15.99 -2.44
N THR A 431 -16.94 15.95 -2.76
CA THR A 431 -16.29 14.91 -3.55
C THR A 431 -15.11 14.37 -2.77
N ALA A 432 -14.97 13.05 -2.75
CA ALA A 432 -13.83 12.36 -2.17
C ALA A 432 -12.70 12.45 -3.20
N HIS A 433 -11.64 13.21 -2.92
CA HIS A 433 -10.61 13.50 -3.89
C HIS A 433 -9.47 12.47 -3.85
N PRO A 434 -8.77 12.27 -4.97
CA PRO A 434 -7.48 11.58 -4.94
C PRO A 434 -6.44 12.44 -4.21
N TYR A 435 -5.41 11.76 -3.71
CA TYR A 435 -4.16 12.34 -3.24
C TYR A 435 -3.04 11.84 -4.16
N ASP A 436 -2.86 12.55 -5.28
CA ASP A 436 -2.03 12.09 -6.40
C ASP A 436 -0.55 11.91 -5.99
N GLU A 437 -0.04 12.76 -5.09
CA GLU A 437 1.33 12.69 -4.57
C GLU A 437 1.63 11.38 -3.84
N GLU A 438 0.60 10.77 -3.26
CA GLU A 438 0.70 9.52 -2.49
C GLU A 438 0.01 8.36 -3.20
N SER A 439 -0.60 8.56 -4.38
CA SER A 439 -1.30 7.49 -5.13
C SER A 439 -2.39 6.75 -4.34
N HIS A 440 -3.18 7.52 -3.59
CA HIS A 440 -4.30 7.05 -2.78
C HIS A 440 -5.53 7.95 -2.88
N GLY A 441 -6.68 7.49 -2.40
CA GLY A 441 -7.77 8.38 -1.99
C GLY A 441 -7.36 9.21 -0.75
N LEU A 442 -7.70 10.50 -0.71
CA LEU A 442 -7.28 11.39 0.37
C LEU A 442 -7.75 10.92 1.76
N PHE A 443 -8.99 10.41 1.83
CA PHE A 443 -9.53 9.81 3.05
C PHE A 443 -8.79 8.52 3.42
N SER A 444 -8.65 7.61 2.46
CA SER A 444 -7.97 6.32 2.67
C SER A 444 -6.52 6.49 3.11
N TYR A 445 -5.82 7.47 2.55
CA TYR A 445 -4.45 7.82 2.96
C TYR A 445 -4.39 8.16 4.45
N PHE A 446 -5.17 9.15 4.91
CA PHE A 446 -5.11 9.58 6.32
C PHE A 446 -5.68 8.55 7.30
N LEU A 447 -6.65 7.74 6.86
CA LEU A 447 -7.12 6.57 7.62
C LEU A 447 -5.95 5.61 7.89
N MET A 448 -5.28 5.16 6.84
CA MET A 448 -4.16 4.22 6.96
C MET A 448 -2.95 4.84 7.65
N LYS A 449 -2.68 6.13 7.42
CA LYS A 449 -1.62 6.88 8.10
C LYS A 449 -1.78 6.84 9.61
N LYS A 450 -2.99 7.11 10.12
CA LYS A 450 -3.24 7.06 11.57
C LYS A 450 -3.09 5.65 12.13
N ILE A 451 -3.58 4.64 11.41
CA ILE A 451 -3.41 3.22 11.79
C ILE A 451 -1.92 2.86 11.84
N GLN A 452 -1.12 3.33 10.88
CA GLN A 452 0.32 3.12 10.82
C GLN A 452 1.04 3.73 12.04
N GLU A 453 0.77 5.01 12.32
CA GLU A 453 1.40 5.76 13.42
C GLU A 453 1.11 5.15 14.79
N THR A 454 -0.11 4.70 14.99
CA THR A 454 -0.55 4.10 16.27
C THR A 454 -0.32 2.60 16.32
N ARG A 455 0.14 1.99 15.23
CA ARG A 455 0.27 0.54 15.07
C ARG A 455 -1.05 -0.18 15.38
N GLY A 456 -2.16 0.41 14.93
CA GLY A 456 -3.52 -0.08 15.15
C GLY A 456 -4.09 0.19 16.55
N LYS A 457 -3.35 0.87 17.44
CA LYS A 457 -3.80 1.19 18.81
C LYS A 457 -4.36 2.60 18.87
N VAL A 458 -5.57 2.78 18.37
CA VAL A 458 -6.25 4.07 18.32
C VAL A 458 -7.72 3.88 18.61
N THR A 459 -8.32 4.82 19.33
CA THR A 459 -9.77 4.85 19.52
C THR A 459 -10.47 5.40 18.26
N LEU A 460 -11.74 5.08 18.06
CA LEU A 460 -12.50 5.56 16.90
C LEU A 460 -12.65 7.10 16.92
N GLY A 461 -12.74 7.71 18.09
CA GLY A 461 -12.78 9.18 18.25
C GLY A 461 -11.46 9.84 17.85
N GLU A 462 -10.33 9.32 18.32
CA GLU A 462 -9.00 9.80 17.92
C GLU A 462 -8.75 9.61 16.42
N LEU A 463 -9.20 8.48 15.87
CA LEU A 463 -9.11 8.17 14.45
C LEU A 463 -9.93 9.18 13.62
N TYR A 464 -11.19 9.41 14.00
CA TYR A 464 -12.05 10.38 13.32
C TYR A 464 -11.47 11.79 13.37
N ASN A 465 -11.05 12.26 14.55
CA ASN A 465 -10.52 13.61 14.74
C ASN A 465 -9.28 13.85 13.88
N PHE A 466 -8.37 12.87 13.82
CA PHE A 466 -7.20 12.93 12.95
C PHE A 466 -7.59 13.00 11.47
N ILE A 467 -8.43 12.07 11.00
CA ILE A 467 -8.85 12.00 9.59
C ILE A 467 -9.54 13.29 9.18
N ARG A 468 -10.51 13.77 9.98
CA ARG A 468 -11.26 14.99 9.71
C ARG A 468 -10.33 16.19 9.60
N GLN A 469 -9.40 16.36 10.56
CA GLN A 469 -8.46 17.46 10.55
C GLN A 469 -7.55 17.43 9.33
N GLN A 470 -6.91 16.29 9.06
CA GLN A 470 -5.92 16.17 7.98
C GLN A 470 -6.55 16.26 6.60
N VAL A 471 -7.69 15.60 6.37
CA VAL A 471 -8.41 15.67 5.09
C VAL A 471 -8.93 17.08 4.83
N ASN A 472 -9.49 17.77 5.83
CA ASN A 472 -9.94 19.15 5.66
C ASN A 472 -8.75 20.07 5.30
N GLN A 473 -7.65 20.00 6.05
CA GLN A 473 -6.47 20.83 5.78
C GLN A 473 -5.86 20.56 4.41
N GLN A 474 -5.65 19.28 4.06
CA GLN A 474 -5.02 18.91 2.79
C GLN A 474 -5.93 19.20 1.59
N SER A 475 -7.25 18.98 1.71
CA SER A 475 -8.18 19.29 0.63
C SER A 475 -8.21 20.80 0.32
N VAL A 476 -8.25 21.65 1.36
CA VAL A 476 -8.19 23.12 1.20
C VAL A 476 -6.88 23.55 0.52
N ILE A 477 -5.74 22.95 0.87
CA ILE A 477 -4.45 23.18 0.19
C ILE A 477 -4.54 22.80 -1.30
N ASN A 478 -5.23 21.70 -1.61
CA ASN A 478 -5.48 21.25 -2.99
C ASN A 478 -6.56 22.08 -3.71
N GLY A 479 -7.10 23.13 -3.08
CA GLY A 479 -8.08 24.06 -3.65
C GLY A 479 -9.51 23.50 -3.75
N LYS A 480 -9.84 22.43 -3.01
CA LYS A 480 -11.18 21.81 -3.00
C LYS A 480 -11.59 21.44 -1.59
N GLU A 481 -12.86 21.51 -1.25
CA GLU A 481 -13.31 21.07 0.08
C GLU A 481 -13.59 19.56 0.10
N GLN A 482 -13.21 18.93 1.22
CA GLN A 482 -13.61 17.57 1.59
C GLN A 482 -13.69 17.48 3.11
N ASN A 483 -14.89 17.16 3.62
CA ASN A 483 -15.14 17.03 5.05
C ASN A 483 -15.62 15.62 5.38
N PRO A 484 -14.75 14.75 5.95
CA PRO A 484 -15.16 13.44 6.42
C PRO A 484 -16.23 13.55 7.51
N LYS A 485 -17.17 12.60 7.50
CA LYS A 485 -18.25 12.49 8.50
C LYS A 485 -18.24 11.10 9.13
N VAL A 486 -18.61 11.03 10.40
CA VAL A 486 -18.98 9.79 11.08
C VAL A 486 -20.50 9.76 11.30
N ASN A 487 -21.13 8.63 11.01
CA ASN A 487 -22.51 8.35 11.38
C ASN A 487 -22.52 7.13 12.32
N VAL A 488 -23.25 7.23 13.41
CA VAL A 488 -23.20 6.27 14.52
C VAL A 488 -24.61 5.79 14.82
N SER A 489 -24.76 4.50 15.08
CA SER A 489 -26.04 3.96 15.56
C SER A 489 -26.44 4.59 16.90
N PRO A 490 -27.75 4.84 17.14
CA PRO A 490 -28.23 5.27 18.46
C PRO A 490 -27.77 4.39 19.61
N ASP A 491 -27.59 3.09 19.36
CA ASP A 491 -27.20 2.09 20.38
C ASP A 491 -25.80 2.30 20.96
N VAL A 492 -24.90 2.99 20.25
CA VAL A 492 -23.50 3.22 20.67
C VAL A 492 -23.13 4.71 20.66
N LEU A 493 -24.11 5.60 20.56
CA LEU A 493 -23.91 7.04 20.37
C LEU A 493 -23.09 7.71 21.48
N THR A 494 -23.18 7.22 22.71
CA THR A 494 -22.48 7.81 23.88
C THR A 494 -21.09 7.23 24.13
N GLU A 495 -20.72 6.12 23.50
CA GLU A 495 -19.49 5.37 23.80
C GLU A 495 -18.60 5.12 22.58
N TRP A 496 -19.07 5.42 21.36
CA TRP A 496 -18.36 5.06 20.14
C TRP A 496 -16.96 5.66 20.04
N GLU A 497 -16.73 6.85 20.60
CA GLU A 497 -15.43 7.53 20.54
C GLU A 497 -14.34 6.78 21.29
N ASP A 498 -14.69 6.14 22.41
CA ASP A 498 -13.76 5.42 23.28
C ASP A 498 -13.49 3.98 22.81
N LEU A 499 -14.21 3.53 21.78
CA LEU A 499 -14.04 2.20 21.23
C LEU A 499 -12.69 2.07 20.52
N ASP A 500 -11.90 1.05 20.84
CA ASP A 500 -10.68 0.73 20.09
C ASP A 500 -11.01 0.31 18.65
N LEU A 501 -10.26 0.79 17.66
CA LEU A 501 -10.24 0.20 16.31
C LEU A 501 -9.78 -1.26 16.38
#